data_AF-A0A6I8S835-F1
#
_entry.id   AF-A0A6I8S835-F1
#
_cell.length_a   1.000
_cell.length_b   1.000
_cell.length_c   1.000
_cell.angle_alpha   90.00
_cell.angle_beta   90.00
_cell.angle_gamma   90.00
#
_symmetry.space_group_name_H-M   'P 1'
#
loop_
_entity.id
_entity.type
_entity.pdbx_description
1 polymer ?
#
loop_
_entity_poly.entity_id
_entity_poly.type
_entity_poly.pdbx_seq_one_letter_code
_entity_poly.pdbx_strand_id
1 'polypeptide(L)'
;NLELSGNEFQSPKKPHLHGIKPDLFPNDIFILRAWFELFQCSYIRNATLYNHLCTGNEIIQYERFNEELSYNSYSIYNAVYALAHALHHMHLEKMKPNRNRNDIEAWKLHKYLKNINFTNSGGEKMSTDDYGGIDSKFDILNWVIYSNQTLHSIKVGSYDHQNASQGFIINETLIRWSPTPRSACSETCLAGYRKTSKVGYPACCYDCIPCPEGQITNVTDMERCITCPITQWPNAKKDTCLDKVIIYLSYEEEMGISITFSSILFFFLPNNQNLSYILLFSLKMCFLCPLLFIGQPIKLSCMTRQTVFSITFSISLSSILAKTITVVIVFHATKPGSKLMNLMGSKVSVSIVIFCSFVQVVICACWLGISPPFPQYNIEDEVGKIIAECNEGSLIGFYCVLGYLGVLASVSFIIAFLARDLPDTFNEAKFITFSMLVFCSVWVSFIPAYMSAKGKYVVAAEIFAILASSLALLGCIFIPKCYIILVKPECNTRDFLKTNRQKIQVLKLSDV
;
A
#
# COMPACT_ATOMS: atom_id res chain seq x y z
N ASN A 1 71.42 -55.60 3.52
CA ASN A 1 72.19 -54.36 3.29
C ASN A 1 72.08 -53.97 1.83
N LEU A 2 70.98 -53.29 1.50
CA LEU A 2 70.85 -52.50 0.29
C LEU A 2 70.79 -51.06 0.81
N GLU A 3 71.90 -50.34 0.66
CA GLU A 3 71.97 -48.92 0.94
C GLU A 3 70.98 -48.21 0.00
N LEU A 4 69.94 -47.63 0.58
CA LEU A 4 69.14 -46.60 -0.05
C LEU A 4 70.01 -45.33 -0.12
N SER A 5 70.92 -45.32 -1.09
CA SER A 5 71.65 -44.13 -1.49
C SER A 5 70.67 -43.19 -2.19
N GLY A 6 70.57 -41.97 -1.66
CA GLY A 6 69.75 -40.90 -2.20
C GLY A 6 70.15 -40.57 -3.62
N ASN A 7 69.31 -41.00 -4.56
CA ASN A 7 69.17 -40.35 -5.84
C ASN A 7 67.73 -39.89 -5.96
N GLU A 8 67.56 -38.61 -6.25
CA GLU A 8 66.30 -37.97 -6.62
C GLU A 8 65.60 -38.80 -7.70
N PHE A 9 64.57 -39.57 -7.31
CA PHE A 9 63.64 -40.15 -8.26
C PHE A 9 62.71 -39.04 -8.73
N GLN A 10 63.15 -38.34 -9.78
CA GLN A 10 62.30 -37.49 -10.61
C GLN A 10 61.05 -38.29 -11.02
N SER A 11 59.93 -37.58 -11.22
CA SER A 11 58.69 -38.16 -11.78
C SER A 11 59.00 -39.03 -12.99
N PRO A 12 58.12 -39.96 -13.43
CA PRO A 12 58.37 -40.68 -14.66
C PRO A 12 58.49 -39.66 -15.79
N LYS A 13 59.73 -39.22 -16.02
CA LYS A 13 60.10 -38.40 -17.14
C LYS A 13 59.68 -39.27 -18.31
N LYS A 14 58.86 -38.68 -19.19
CA LYS A 14 58.46 -39.19 -20.51
C LYS A 14 59.52 -40.05 -21.26
N PRO A 15 60.86 -39.93 -21.09
CA PRO A 15 61.86 -40.84 -21.64
C PRO A 15 61.67 -42.35 -21.47
N HIS A 16 61.00 -42.88 -20.44
CA HIS A 16 60.92 -44.34 -20.27
C HIS A 16 60.05 -45.05 -21.33
N LEU A 17 59.08 -44.36 -21.94
CA LEU A 17 58.18 -44.93 -22.93
C LEU A 17 58.77 -44.93 -24.36
N HIS A 18 59.68 -44.01 -24.68
CA HIS A 18 60.28 -43.88 -26.02
C HIS A 18 61.15 -45.07 -26.43
N GLY A 19 61.64 -45.83 -25.46
CA GLY A 19 62.51 -46.99 -25.68
C GLY A 19 61.81 -48.33 -25.59
N ILE A 20 60.51 -48.39 -25.26
CA ILE A 20 59.82 -49.67 -25.07
C ILE A 20 59.59 -50.30 -26.44
N LYS A 21 60.19 -51.47 -26.65
CA LYS A 21 60.00 -52.31 -27.82
C LYS A 21 59.58 -53.71 -27.37
N PRO A 22 58.73 -54.42 -28.13
CA PRO A 22 58.38 -55.79 -27.81
C PRO A 22 59.60 -56.72 -27.67
N ASP A 23 60.70 -56.45 -28.38
CA ASP A 23 61.96 -57.21 -28.26
C ASP A 23 62.65 -57.09 -26.91
N LEU A 24 62.49 -55.96 -26.21
CA LEU A 24 63.10 -55.73 -24.89
C LEU A 24 62.32 -56.45 -23.78
N PHE A 25 61.05 -56.76 -24.04
CA PHE A 25 60.13 -57.40 -23.10
C PHE A 25 59.44 -58.61 -23.74
N PRO A 26 60.21 -59.64 -24.15
CA PRO A 26 59.71 -60.74 -24.98
C PRO A 26 58.64 -61.61 -24.32
N ASN A 27 58.49 -61.51 -22.99
CA ASN A 27 57.55 -62.28 -22.17
C ASN A 27 56.35 -61.45 -21.68
N ASP A 28 56.28 -60.15 -22.03
CA ASP A 28 55.18 -59.28 -21.62
C ASP A 28 54.03 -59.38 -22.64
N ILE A 29 52.95 -60.02 -22.19
CA ILE A 29 51.74 -60.22 -23.02
C ILE A 29 50.98 -58.92 -23.32
N PHE A 30 51.16 -57.87 -22.49
CA PHE A 30 50.46 -56.60 -22.65
C PHE A 30 51.17 -55.71 -23.67
N ILE A 31 52.50 -55.75 -23.74
CA ILE A 31 53.28 -54.96 -24.70
C ILE A 31 52.94 -55.36 -26.14
N LEU A 32 52.79 -56.65 -26.43
CA LEU A 32 52.38 -57.13 -27.76
C LEU A 32 50.99 -56.64 -28.16
N ARG A 33 50.03 -56.64 -27.21
CA ARG A 33 48.67 -56.14 -27.46
C ARG A 33 48.65 -54.61 -27.62
N ALA A 34 49.37 -53.89 -26.75
CA ALA A 34 49.48 -52.44 -26.84
C ALA A 34 50.11 -51.99 -28.16
N TRP A 35 51.14 -52.69 -28.64
CA TRP A 35 51.77 -52.42 -29.94
C TRP A 35 50.79 -52.55 -31.10
N PHE A 36 49.96 -53.60 -31.06
CA PHE A 36 48.88 -53.80 -32.04
C PHE A 36 47.84 -52.68 -31.99
N GLU A 37 47.36 -52.28 -30.81
CA GLU A 37 46.36 -51.22 -30.68
C GLU A 37 46.89 -49.84 -31.13
N LEU A 38 48.16 -49.55 -30.85
CA LEU A 38 48.77 -48.25 -31.16
C LEU A 38 49.12 -48.10 -32.65
N PHE A 39 49.65 -49.15 -33.27
CA PHE A 39 50.18 -49.09 -34.64
C PHE A 39 49.32 -49.84 -35.67
N GLN A 40 48.28 -50.54 -35.22
CA GLN A 40 47.36 -51.32 -36.06
C GLN A 40 48.09 -52.33 -36.96
N CYS A 41 49.20 -52.88 -36.46
CA CYS A 41 50.02 -53.89 -37.13
C CYS A 41 50.41 -55.02 -36.17
N SER A 42 50.74 -56.19 -36.71
CA SER A 42 51.17 -57.35 -35.93
C SER A 42 52.69 -57.39 -35.79
N TYR A 43 53.18 -57.59 -34.56
CA TYR A 43 54.61 -57.75 -34.31
C TYR A 43 55.12 -59.12 -34.80
N ILE A 44 56.34 -59.19 -35.32
CA ILE A 44 56.92 -60.33 -36.06
C ILE A 44 56.74 -61.68 -35.32
N ARG A 45 56.77 -61.69 -33.98
CA ARG A 45 56.57 -62.90 -33.14
C ARG A 45 55.14 -63.47 -33.11
N ASN A 46 54.13 -62.68 -33.47
CA ASN A 46 52.70 -63.03 -33.40
C ASN A 46 52.03 -63.03 -34.79
N ALA A 47 52.83 -63.05 -35.85
CA ALA A 47 52.37 -62.95 -37.22
C ALA A 47 51.69 -64.24 -37.69
N THR A 48 50.45 -64.47 -37.28
CA THR A 48 49.63 -65.57 -37.81
C THR A 48 48.26 -65.14 -38.33
N LEU A 49 47.89 -63.85 -38.28
CA LEU A 49 46.52 -63.44 -38.65
C LEU A 49 46.30 -62.11 -39.41
N TYR A 50 47.31 -61.27 -39.65
CA TYR A 50 47.10 -59.96 -40.31
C TYR A 50 48.19 -59.60 -41.34
N ASN A 51 47.78 -59.00 -42.47
CA ASN A 51 48.65 -58.66 -43.60
C ASN A 51 49.64 -57.50 -43.34
N HIS A 52 49.50 -56.76 -42.24
CA HIS A 52 50.42 -55.67 -41.88
C HIS A 52 51.34 -56.07 -40.73
N LEU A 53 52.62 -56.22 -41.06
CA LEU A 53 53.72 -56.48 -40.13
C LEU A 53 54.31 -55.17 -39.63
N CYS A 54 54.51 -55.06 -38.32
CA CYS A 54 55.29 -53.98 -37.74
C CYS A 54 56.79 -54.20 -38.01
N THR A 55 57.51 -53.11 -38.24
CA THR A 55 58.97 -53.05 -38.42
C THR A 55 59.75 -53.16 -37.11
N GLY A 56 59.11 -52.84 -35.97
CA GLY A 56 59.77 -52.76 -34.66
C GLY A 56 60.56 -51.46 -34.44
N ASN A 57 60.45 -50.52 -35.39
CA ASN A 57 61.02 -49.19 -35.31
C ASN A 57 59.95 -48.09 -35.28
N GLU A 58 58.68 -48.46 -35.09
CA GLU A 58 57.61 -47.48 -34.91
C GLU A 58 57.86 -46.62 -33.67
N ILE A 59 57.61 -45.32 -33.81
CA ILE A 59 57.80 -44.35 -32.72
C ILE A 59 56.44 -44.08 -32.11
N ILE A 60 56.32 -44.33 -30.81
CA ILE A 60 55.11 -44.01 -30.04
C ILE A 60 54.92 -42.49 -30.04
N GLN A 61 53.92 -42.00 -30.78
CA GLN A 61 53.54 -40.60 -30.79
C GLN A 61 52.70 -40.29 -29.55
N TYR A 62 53.32 -39.63 -28.57
CA TYR A 62 52.68 -39.29 -27.29
C TYR A 62 51.46 -38.37 -27.46
N GLU A 63 51.41 -37.57 -28.52
CA GLU A 63 50.27 -36.68 -28.83
C GLU A 63 48.95 -37.44 -29.03
N ARG A 64 49.01 -38.74 -29.33
CA ARG A 64 47.85 -39.63 -29.48
C ARG A 64 47.39 -40.26 -28.16
N PHE A 65 48.19 -40.12 -27.10
CA PHE A 65 47.82 -40.56 -25.76
C PHE A 65 46.98 -39.48 -25.09
N ASN A 66 45.70 -39.80 -24.88
CA ASN A 66 44.78 -38.93 -24.14
C ASN A 66 45.40 -38.52 -22.80
N GLU A 67 45.23 -37.25 -22.42
CA GLU A 67 45.61 -36.75 -21.08
C GLU A 67 45.03 -37.62 -19.95
N GLU A 68 43.85 -38.23 -20.15
CA GLU A 68 43.25 -39.22 -19.25
C GLU A 68 44.14 -40.44 -18.95
N LEU A 69 44.91 -40.92 -19.93
CA LEU A 69 45.83 -42.04 -19.71
C LEU A 69 46.99 -41.62 -18.77
N SER A 70 47.32 -40.33 -18.72
CA SER A 70 48.33 -39.76 -17.82
C SER A 70 47.83 -39.71 -16.36
N TYR A 71 46.58 -39.32 -16.11
CA TYR A 71 46.03 -39.21 -14.75
C TYR A 71 45.86 -40.58 -14.06
N ASN A 72 45.35 -41.57 -14.80
CA ASN A 72 45.21 -42.94 -14.28
C ASN A 72 46.58 -43.56 -14.02
N SER A 73 47.54 -43.36 -14.92
CA SER A 73 48.91 -43.84 -14.74
C SER A 73 49.59 -43.21 -13.51
N TYR A 74 49.35 -41.92 -13.26
CA TYR A 74 49.85 -41.22 -12.08
C TYR A 74 49.22 -41.75 -10.78
N SER A 75 47.92 -42.03 -10.80
CA SER A 75 47.20 -42.61 -9.65
C SER A 75 47.71 -44.03 -9.35
N ILE A 76 47.95 -44.85 -10.37
CA ILE A 76 48.54 -46.19 -10.23
C ILE A 76 49.96 -46.10 -9.66
N TYR A 77 50.77 -45.18 -10.18
CA TYR A 77 52.12 -44.91 -9.66
C TYR A 77 52.08 -44.61 -8.15
N ASN A 78 51.23 -43.65 -7.75
CA ASN A 78 51.09 -43.29 -6.34
C ASN A 78 50.59 -44.46 -5.48
N ALA A 79 49.67 -45.30 -5.99
CA ALA A 79 49.17 -46.47 -5.27
C ALA A 79 50.26 -47.54 -5.05
N VAL A 80 51.12 -47.80 -6.04
CA VAL A 80 52.25 -48.72 -5.90
C VAL A 80 53.26 -48.20 -4.88
N TYR A 81 53.54 -46.89 -4.90
CA TYR A 81 54.45 -46.27 -3.93
C TYR A 81 53.87 -46.24 -2.51
N ALA A 82 52.56 -45.98 -2.37
CA ALA A 82 51.84 -46.13 -1.11
C ALA A 82 52.04 -47.52 -0.50
N LEU A 83 51.88 -48.58 -1.31
CA LEU A 83 52.12 -49.95 -0.88
C LEU A 83 53.59 -50.19 -0.52
N ALA A 84 54.53 -49.70 -1.33
CA ALA A 84 55.97 -49.83 -1.07
C ALA A 84 56.37 -49.16 0.25
N HIS A 85 55.88 -47.95 0.51
CA HIS A 85 56.08 -47.24 1.77
C HIS A 85 55.49 -48.03 2.95
N ALA A 86 54.24 -48.51 2.83
CA ALA A 86 53.62 -49.30 3.89
C ALA A 86 54.42 -50.58 4.23
N LEU A 87 54.91 -51.30 3.21
CA LEU A 87 55.77 -52.47 3.37
C LEU A 87 57.13 -52.10 3.99
N HIS A 88 57.72 -50.98 3.56
CA HIS A 88 58.99 -50.50 4.10
C HIS A 88 58.87 -50.15 5.59
N HIS A 89 57.84 -49.39 5.98
CA HIS A 89 57.57 -49.09 7.39
C HIS A 89 57.29 -50.36 8.20
N MET A 90 56.52 -51.30 7.66
CA MET A 90 56.29 -52.61 8.29
C MET A 90 57.57 -53.43 8.49
N HIS A 91 58.52 -53.34 7.56
CA HIS A 91 59.82 -54.00 7.66
C HIS A 91 60.72 -53.33 8.71
N LEU A 92 60.77 -52.00 8.72
CA LEU A 92 61.56 -51.22 9.69
C LEU A 92 61.12 -51.45 11.13
N GLU A 93 59.81 -51.58 11.39
CA GLU A 93 59.30 -51.92 12.74
C GLU A 93 59.60 -53.38 13.16
N LYS A 94 59.91 -54.28 12.21
CA LYS A 94 60.25 -55.70 12.46
C LYS A 94 61.76 -55.99 12.35
N MET A 95 62.56 -55.39 13.22
CA MET A 95 63.95 -55.82 13.45
C MET A 95 64.04 -56.89 14.57
N LYS A 96 63.47 -58.09 14.35
CA LYS A 96 63.98 -59.38 14.86
C LYS A 96 63.53 -60.50 13.90
N PRO A 97 64.43 -61.15 13.14
CA PRO A 97 64.06 -62.15 12.17
C PRO A 97 63.65 -63.44 12.90
N ASN A 98 62.34 -63.73 12.94
CA ASN A 98 61.89 -65.09 13.21
C ASN A 98 61.74 -65.82 11.88
N ARG A 99 62.66 -66.76 11.64
CA ARG A 99 63.12 -67.21 10.33
C ARG A 99 62.14 -68.06 9.49
N ASN A 100 60.88 -68.22 9.90
CA ASN A 100 60.05 -69.34 9.42
C ASN A 100 58.60 -69.05 8.96
N ARG A 101 58.21 -67.80 8.64
CA ARG A 101 56.96 -67.55 7.87
C ARG A 101 57.11 -66.33 6.95
N ASN A 102 57.08 -66.56 5.64
CA ASN A 102 57.09 -65.52 4.61
C ASN A 102 55.70 -64.91 4.34
N ASP A 103 54.70 -65.20 5.17
CA ASP A 103 53.33 -64.74 4.96
C ASP A 103 53.11 -63.39 5.65
N ILE A 104 52.84 -62.35 4.86
CA ILE A 104 52.40 -61.03 5.34
C ILE A 104 50.92 -61.13 5.67
N GLU A 105 50.57 -61.05 6.97
CA GLU A 105 49.17 -61.02 7.39
C GLU A 105 48.50 -59.70 6.97
N ALA A 106 47.36 -59.79 6.27
CA ALA A 106 46.68 -58.64 5.67
C ALA A 106 46.30 -57.54 6.68
N TRP A 107 45.84 -57.90 7.88
CA TRP A 107 45.48 -56.93 8.92
C TRP A 107 46.70 -56.17 9.48
N LYS A 108 47.89 -56.79 9.49
CA LYS A 108 49.14 -56.12 9.86
C LYS A 108 49.51 -55.08 8.81
N LEU A 109 49.41 -55.42 7.52
CA LEU A 109 49.67 -54.50 6.42
C LEU A 109 48.65 -53.34 6.40
N HIS A 110 47.37 -53.61 6.67
CA HIS A 110 46.32 -52.60 6.71
C HIS A 110 46.62 -51.47 7.71
N LYS A 111 47.20 -51.78 8.88
CA LYS A 111 47.63 -50.77 9.86
C LYS A 111 48.57 -49.73 9.25
N TYR A 112 49.52 -50.16 8.41
CA TYR A 112 50.48 -49.26 7.77
C TYR A 112 49.87 -48.56 6.55
N LEU A 113 49.00 -49.23 5.80
CA LEU A 113 48.26 -48.62 4.68
C LEU A 113 47.29 -47.53 5.15
N LYS A 114 46.80 -47.58 6.39
CA LYS A 114 45.92 -46.54 6.94
C LYS A 114 46.67 -45.25 7.30
N ASN A 115 47.98 -45.32 7.54
CA ASN A 115 48.79 -44.21 8.02
C ASN A 115 49.89 -43.87 7.01
N ILE A 116 49.52 -43.71 5.74
CA ILE A 116 50.48 -43.37 4.69
C ILE A 116 50.76 -41.87 4.77
N ASN A 117 52.05 -41.52 4.77
CA ASN A 117 52.51 -40.14 4.68
C ASN A 117 53.85 -40.11 3.95
N PHE A 118 53.83 -39.75 2.67
CA PHE A 118 55.03 -39.59 1.86
C PHE A 118 54.86 -38.46 0.85
N THR A 119 55.96 -37.94 0.33
CA THR A 119 55.93 -37.00 -0.79
C THR A 119 56.27 -37.76 -2.05
N ASN A 120 55.41 -37.69 -3.07
CA ASN A 120 55.69 -38.34 -4.33
C ASN A 120 56.73 -37.57 -5.16
N SER A 121 57.16 -38.16 -6.26
CA SER A 121 58.15 -37.56 -7.18
C SER A 121 57.70 -36.24 -7.84
N GLY A 122 56.40 -35.91 -7.76
CA GLY A 122 55.83 -34.64 -8.22
C GLY A 122 55.88 -33.54 -7.15
N GLY A 123 56.38 -33.84 -5.95
CA GLY A 123 56.40 -32.90 -4.82
C GLY A 123 55.06 -32.83 -4.08
N GLU A 124 54.09 -33.67 -4.41
CA GLU A 124 52.79 -33.71 -3.75
C GLU A 124 52.86 -34.60 -2.52
N LYS A 125 52.32 -34.08 -1.41
CA LYS A 125 52.21 -34.84 -0.16
C LYS A 125 51.01 -35.76 -0.25
N MET A 126 51.26 -37.06 -0.14
CA MET A 126 50.26 -38.11 -0.09
C MET A 126 49.99 -38.46 1.37
N SER A 127 48.81 -38.11 1.86
CA SER A 127 48.30 -38.48 3.18
C SER A 127 46.92 -39.13 3.10
N THR A 128 46.67 -40.05 4.03
CA THR A 128 45.37 -40.68 4.22
C THR A 128 44.62 -40.05 5.39
N ASP A 129 43.31 -39.87 5.24
CA ASP A 129 42.41 -39.43 6.31
C ASP A 129 42.01 -40.59 7.26
N ASP A 130 41.22 -40.27 8.29
CA ASP A 130 40.76 -41.24 9.29
C ASP A 130 39.92 -42.41 8.71
N TYR A 131 39.36 -42.22 7.51
CA TYR A 131 38.54 -43.18 6.76
C TYR A 131 39.32 -43.91 5.65
N GLY A 132 40.60 -43.57 5.44
CA GLY A 132 41.46 -44.15 4.41
C GLY A 132 41.31 -43.50 3.02
N GLY A 133 40.62 -42.35 2.93
CA GLY A 133 40.60 -41.49 1.75
C GLY A 133 41.94 -40.78 1.57
N ILE A 134 42.36 -40.57 0.32
CA ILE A 134 43.56 -39.78 0.00
C ILE A 134 43.12 -38.34 -0.23
N ASP A 135 43.84 -37.39 0.36
CA ASP A 135 43.61 -35.97 0.16
C ASP A 135 43.75 -35.60 -1.34
N SER A 136 42.63 -35.22 -1.97
CA SER A 136 42.58 -34.95 -3.41
C SER A 136 42.20 -33.51 -3.71
N LYS A 137 43.00 -32.86 -4.56
CA LYS A 137 42.66 -31.59 -5.22
C LYS A 137 42.06 -31.90 -6.58
N PHE A 138 40.99 -31.19 -6.93
CA PHE A 138 40.29 -31.36 -8.19
C PHE A 138 40.58 -30.19 -9.11
N ASP A 139 40.74 -30.47 -10.39
CA ASP A 139 40.81 -29.46 -11.43
C ASP A 139 39.44 -29.25 -12.05
N ILE A 140 39.07 -27.98 -12.25
CA ILE A 140 37.83 -27.59 -12.94
C ILE A 140 38.20 -27.28 -14.38
N LEU A 141 37.65 -28.06 -15.30
CA LEU A 141 37.93 -27.97 -16.74
C LEU A 141 36.72 -27.40 -17.48
N ASN A 142 36.96 -26.49 -18.42
CA ASN A 142 35.99 -26.06 -19.41
C ASN A 142 36.32 -26.70 -20.76
N TRP A 143 35.41 -27.53 -21.25
CA TRP A 143 35.55 -28.21 -22.54
C TRP A 143 35.03 -27.33 -23.67
N VAL A 144 35.90 -26.97 -24.61
CA VAL A 144 35.57 -26.06 -25.71
C VAL A 144 35.67 -26.80 -27.03
N ILE A 145 34.60 -26.70 -27.82
CA ILE A 145 34.57 -27.18 -29.21
C ILE A 145 34.92 -25.99 -30.10
N TYR A 146 36.01 -26.11 -30.85
CA TYR A 146 36.45 -25.10 -31.81
C TYR A 146 35.75 -25.28 -33.16
N SER A 147 35.77 -24.26 -34.02
CA SER A 147 35.10 -24.29 -35.33
C SER A 147 35.64 -25.38 -36.28
N ASN A 148 36.87 -25.82 -36.07
CA ASN A 148 37.49 -26.98 -36.73
C ASN A 148 37.04 -28.35 -36.14
N GLN A 149 36.00 -28.37 -35.30
CA GLN A 149 35.48 -29.55 -34.60
C GLN A 149 36.46 -30.20 -33.62
N THR A 150 37.57 -29.54 -33.28
CA THR A 150 38.47 -30.05 -32.24
C THR A 150 37.94 -29.73 -30.85
N LEU A 151 38.00 -30.71 -29.96
CA LEU A 151 37.66 -30.58 -28.56
C LEU A 151 38.94 -30.32 -27.76
N HIS A 152 38.95 -29.27 -26.94
CA HIS A 152 40.07 -28.96 -26.06
C HIS A 152 39.55 -28.67 -24.66
N SER A 153 40.19 -29.23 -23.64
CA SER A 153 39.92 -28.92 -22.24
C SER A 153 40.79 -27.73 -21.82
N ILE A 154 40.23 -26.76 -21.10
CA ILE A 154 40.99 -25.65 -20.52
C ILE A 154 40.78 -25.71 -19.03
N LYS A 155 41.86 -25.78 -18.25
CA LYS A 155 41.75 -25.63 -16.79
C LYS A 155 41.33 -24.20 -16.46
N VAL A 156 40.15 -24.07 -15.86
CA VAL A 156 39.57 -22.77 -15.47
C VAL A 156 39.56 -22.57 -13.97
N GLY A 157 39.85 -23.61 -13.19
CA GLY A 157 39.84 -23.53 -11.74
C GLY A 157 40.35 -24.78 -11.07
N SER A 158 40.25 -24.79 -9.74
CA SER A 158 40.56 -25.93 -8.89
C SER A 158 39.68 -25.92 -7.64
N TYR A 159 39.45 -27.10 -7.08
CA TYR A 159 38.74 -27.30 -5.83
C TYR A 159 39.57 -28.13 -4.85
N ASP A 160 39.85 -27.55 -3.68
CA ASP A 160 40.52 -28.21 -2.56
C ASP A 160 39.50 -28.52 -1.46
N HIS A 161 39.29 -29.81 -1.19
CA HIS A 161 38.31 -30.28 -0.22
C HIS A 161 38.66 -29.90 1.24
N GLN A 162 39.95 -29.76 1.57
CA GLN A 162 40.37 -29.47 2.95
C GLN A 162 40.05 -28.04 3.39
N ASN A 163 39.96 -27.11 2.43
CA ASN A 163 39.64 -25.71 2.68
C ASN A 163 38.26 -25.36 2.09
N ALA A 164 37.19 -25.98 2.57
CA ALA A 164 35.85 -25.83 1.97
C ALA A 164 35.37 -24.38 1.73
N SER A 165 35.84 -23.39 2.53
CA SER A 165 35.48 -21.97 2.37
C SER A 165 36.34 -21.16 1.39
N GLN A 166 37.56 -21.62 1.06
CA GLN A 166 38.52 -20.89 0.19
C GLN A 166 39.17 -21.77 -0.90
N GLY A 167 38.87 -23.07 -0.89
CA GLY A 167 39.46 -24.09 -1.75
C GLY A 167 38.84 -24.13 -3.13
N PHE A 168 37.69 -23.48 -3.34
CA PHE A 168 37.08 -23.31 -4.65
C PHE A 168 37.61 -22.04 -5.32
N ILE A 169 38.42 -22.20 -6.37
CA ILE A 169 38.98 -21.11 -7.14
C ILE A 169 38.57 -21.31 -8.59
N ILE A 170 37.90 -20.32 -9.17
CA ILE A 170 37.56 -20.32 -10.59
C ILE A 170 37.93 -18.98 -11.21
N ASN A 171 38.52 -19.04 -12.40
CA ASN A 171 38.84 -17.87 -13.19
C ASN A 171 37.83 -17.77 -14.35
N GLU A 172 36.80 -16.96 -14.14
CA GLU A 172 35.72 -16.76 -15.11
C GLU A 172 36.21 -16.23 -16.46
N THR A 173 37.34 -15.51 -16.50
CA THR A 173 37.89 -14.96 -17.75
C THR A 173 38.40 -16.03 -18.71
N LEU A 174 38.71 -17.24 -18.20
CA LEU A 174 39.15 -18.37 -19.01
C LEU A 174 37.97 -19.22 -19.53
N ILE A 175 36.77 -19.02 -18.97
CA ILE A 175 35.58 -19.76 -19.37
C ILE A 175 35.07 -19.19 -20.69
N ARG A 176 34.97 -20.04 -21.71
CA ARG A 176 34.40 -19.69 -23.00
C ARG A 176 32.93 -20.08 -23.03
N TRP A 177 32.06 -19.08 -22.96
CA TRP A 177 30.63 -19.25 -23.07
C TRP A 177 30.17 -19.27 -24.54
N SER A 178 29.28 -20.20 -24.87
CA SER A 178 28.35 -20.09 -26.00
C SER A 178 26.98 -19.96 -25.35
N PRO A 179 26.23 -18.88 -25.66
CA PRO A 179 25.49 -18.01 -24.71
C PRO A 179 25.14 -18.63 -23.35
N THR A 180 25.49 -17.95 -22.25
CA THR A 180 25.28 -18.45 -20.89
C THR A 180 23.83 -18.89 -20.66
N PRO A 181 23.57 -20.18 -20.38
CA PRO A 181 22.22 -20.67 -20.19
C PRO A 181 21.66 -20.18 -18.84
N ARG A 182 20.56 -19.43 -18.88
CA ARG A 182 19.82 -19.05 -17.67
C ARG A 182 19.02 -20.24 -17.16
N SER A 183 19.37 -20.75 -15.99
CA SER A 183 18.69 -21.87 -15.33
C SER A 183 17.64 -21.38 -14.30
N ALA A 184 16.76 -20.48 -14.72
CA ALA A 184 15.68 -19.97 -13.87
C ALA A 184 14.32 -20.48 -14.37
N CYS A 185 13.47 -20.98 -13.46
CA CYS A 185 12.13 -21.45 -13.81
C CYS A 185 11.14 -20.30 -14.02
N SER A 186 11.26 -19.26 -13.19
CA SER A 186 10.39 -18.09 -13.20
C SER A 186 11.20 -16.81 -13.41
N GLU A 187 10.57 -15.82 -14.00
CA GLU A 187 11.10 -14.47 -14.06
C GLU A 187 11.05 -13.78 -12.70
N THR A 188 11.95 -12.83 -12.49
CA THR A 188 12.06 -12.07 -11.25
C THR A 188 10.82 -11.19 -11.06
N CYS A 189 10.16 -11.25 -9.90
CA CYS A 189 9.00 -10.40 -9.67
C CYS A 189 9.41 -8.93 -9.52
N LEU A 190 8.70 -8.03 -10.21
CA LEU A 190 8.92 -6.60 -10.05
C LEU A 190 8.31 -6.09 -8.73
N ALA A 191 8.76 -4.92 -8.28
CA ALA A 191 8.10 -4.18 -7.20
C ALA A 191 6.60 -3.99 -7.50
N GLY A 192 5.75 -4.11 -6.48
CA GLY A 192 4.30 -4.22 -6.61
C GLY A 192 3.76 -5.65 -6.66
N TYR A 193 4.61 -6.63 -6.94
CA TYR A 193 4.25 -8.05 -7.01
C TYR A 193 4.95 -8.85 -5.92
N ARG A 194 4.29 -9.92 -5.48
CA ARG A 194 4.86 -10.95 -4.59
C ARG A 194 4.90 -12.31 -5.28
N LYS A 195 5.83 -13.15 -4.83
CA LYS A 195 5.88 -14.56 -5.24
C LYS A 195 4.69 -15.34 -4.70
N THR A 196 4.16 -16.23 -5.53
CA THR A 196 3.27 -17.30 -5.09
C THR A 196 3.74 -18.62 -5.67
N SER A 197 3.86 -19.64 -4.82
CA SER A 197 4.33 -20.96 -5.24
C SER A 197 3.38 -21.58 -6.27
N LYS A 198 3.95 -22.16 -7.33
CA LYS A 198 3.17 -22.85 -8.36
C LYS A 198 2.92 -24.29 -7.95
N VAL A 199 1.65 -24.65 -7.76
CA VAL A 199 1.26 -25.99 -7.31
C VAL A 199 1.75 -27.05 -8.30
N GLY A 200 2.42 -28.08 -7.81
CA GLY A 200 2.95 -29.18 -8.63
C GLY A 200 4.33 -28.93 -9.26
N TYR A 201 4.98 -27.80 -8.99
CA TYR A 201 6.32 -27.46 -9.47
C TYR A 201 7.35 -27.33 -8.32
N PRO A 202 8.67 -27.40 -8.60
CA PRO A 202 9.72 -27.14 -7.61
C PRO A 202 9.65 -25.74 -7.01
N ALA A 203 10.26 -25.55 -5.82
CA ALA A 203 10.20 -24.27 -5.08
C ALA A 203 10.75 -23.05 -5.84
N CYS A 204 11.63 -23.25 -6.82
CA CYS A 204 12.15 -22.18 -7.68
C CYS A 204 11.15 -21.69 -8.74
N CYS A 205 10.01 -22.37 -8.90
CA CYS A 205 8.94 -22.03 -9.84
C CYS A 205 7.79 -21.33 -9.10
N TYR A 206 7.60 -20.06 -9.38
CA TYR A 206 6.57 -19.22 -8.79
C TYR A 206 5.91 -18.31 -9.83
N ASP A 207 4.70 -17.86 -9.51
CA ASP A 207 4.03 -16.80 -10.27
C ASP A 207 4.18 -15.47 -9.51
N CYS A 208 4.22 -14.35 -10.26
CA CYS A 208 4.24 -13.02 -9.70
C CYS A 208 2.81 -12.46 -9.67
N ILE A 209 2.27 -12.26 -8.47
CA ILE A 209 0.91 -11.74 -8.28
C ILE A 209 0.95 -10.37 -7.58
N PRO A 210 0.05 -9.43 -7.93
CA PRO A 210 0.05 -8.11 -7.32
C PRO A 210 -0.24 -8.20 -5.82
N CYS A 211 0.32 -7.26 -5.06
CA CYS A 211 0.03 -7.15 -3.64
C CYS A 211 -1.47 -6.86 -3.38
N PRO A 212 -2.01 -7.31 -2.23
CA PRO A 212 -3.38 -6.97 -1.82
C PRO A 212 -3.51 -5.48 -1.48
N GLU A 213 -4.74 -5.00 -1.26
CA GLU A 213 -4.99 -3.61 -0.87
C GLU A 213 -4.29 -3.24 0.44
N GLY A 214 -3.77 -2.01 0.53
CA GLY A 214 -3.03 -1.52 1.70
C GLY A 214 -1.60 -2.07 1.85
N GLN A 215 -1.12 -2.91 0.92
CA GLN A 215 0.22 -3.51 0.96
C GLN A 215 1.03 -3.23 -0.31
N ILE A 216 2.35 -3.26 -0.18
CA ILE A 216 3.32 -2.98 -1.24
C ILE A 216 4.49 -3.97 -1.25
N THR A 217 5.25 -4.02 -2.34
CA THR A 217 6.64 -4.50 -2.35
C THR A 217 7.52 -3.43 -2.98
N ASN A 218 8.48 -2.92 -2.23
CA ASN A 218 9.39 -1.85 -2.70
C ASN A 218 10.69 -2.39 -3.32
N VAL A 219 10.94 -3.69 -3.21
CA VAL A 219 12.10 -4.39 -3.78
C VAL A 219 11.60 -5.49 -4.70
N THR A 220 12.41 -5.85 -5.70
CA THR A 220 12.13 -6.98 -6.59
C THR A 220 12.21 -8.31 -5.86
N ASP A 221 11.50 -9.30 -6.37
CA ASP A 221 11.58 -10.71 -5.98
C ASP A 221 11.19 -11.03 -4.53
N MET A 222 10.35 -10.19 -3.93
CA MET A 222 9.84 -10.38 -2.57
C MET A 222 8.80 -11.51 -2.47
N GLU A 223 8.87 -12.29 -1.39
CA GLU A 223 7.89 -13.35 -1.09
C GLU A 223 6.60 -12.83 -0.44
N ARG A 224 6.71 -11.75 0.34
CA ARG A 224 5.62 -11.17 1.11
C ARG A 224 5.52 -9.67 0.86
N CYS A 225 4.30 -9.17 0.81
CA CYS A 225 4.04 -7.74 0.78
C CYS A 225 4.15 -7.14 2.18
N ILE A 226 4.49 -5.86 2.22
CA ILE A 226 4.61 -5.04 3.43
C ILE A 226 3.37 -4.14 3.51
N THR A 227 2.77 -4.02 4.69
CA THR A 227 1.64 -3.11 4.92
C THR A 227 2.12 -1.66 5.04
N CYS A 228 1.44 -0.72 4.37
CA CYS A 228 1.75 0.69 4.54
C CYS A 228 1.42 1.20 5.96
N PRO A 229 2.16 2.20 6.48
CA PRO A 229 1.80 2.91 7.70
C PRO A 229 0.38 3.48 7.65
N ILE A 230 -0.24 3.71 8.82
CA ILE A 230 -1.64 4.16 8.94
C ILE A 230 -1.91 5.48 8.20
N THR A 231 -0.92 6.38 8.17
CA THR A 231 -0.98 7.69 7.49
C THR A 231 -0.75 7.61 5.99
N GLN A 232 -0.39 6.45 5.47
CA GLN A 232 0.01 6.24 4.09
C GLN A 232 -0.86 5.22 3.36
N TRP A 233 -0.82 5.25 2.04
CA TRP A 233 -1.55 4.35 1.16
C TRP A 233 -0.69 3.92 -0.03
N PRO A 234 -0.81 2.67 -0.53
CA PRO A 234 -0.11 2.24 -1.74
C PRO A 234 -0.44 3.12 -2.95
N ASN A 235 0.58 3.40 -3.77
CA ASN A 235 0.36 3.95 -5.10
C ASN A 235 -0.31 2.91 -6.02
N ALA A 236 -0.72 3.34 -7.23
CA ALA A 236 -1.40 2.44 -8.19
C ALA A 236 -0.56 1.22 -8.61
N LYS A 237 0.77 1.32 -8.56
CA LYS A 237 1.70 0.21 -8.86
C LYS A 237 1.98 -0.70 -7.65
N LYS A 238 1.55 -0.31 -6.45
CA LYS A 238 1.82 -0.98 -5.17
C LYS A 238 3.31 -1.16 -4.87
N ASP A 239 4.16 -0.27 -5.37
CA ASP A 239 5.62 -0.29 -5.15
C ASP A 239 6.07 0.67 -4.04
N THR A 240 5.23 1.66 -3.71
CA THR A 240 5.55 2.74 -2.78
C THR A 240 4.33 3.15 -1.96
N CYS A 241 4.56 3.50 -0.70
CA CYS A 241 3.55 4.10 0.17
C CYS A 241 3.62 5.62 0.04
N LEU A 242 2.48 6.25 -0.28
CA LEU A 242 2.31 7.69 -0.37
C LEU A 242 1.46 8.19 0.79
N ASP A 243 1.67 9.42 1.24
CA ASP A 243 0.82 10.00 2.28
C ASP A 243 -0.64 10.08 1.81
N LYS A 244 -1.58 9.67 2.67
CA LYS A 244 -3.00 9.75 2.37
C LYS A 244 -3.41 11.21 2.17
N VAL A 245 -4.22 11.45 1.16
CA VAL A 245 -4.81 12.77 0.94
C VAL A 245 -5.86 13.07 1.99
N ILE A 246 -5.85 14.29 2.51
CA ILE A 246 -6.84 14.77 3.47
C ILE A 246 -8.01 15.36 2.67
N ILE A 247 -9.21 14.82 2.87
CA ILE A 247 -10.44 15.27 2.22
C ILE A 247 -11.33 16.05 3.19
N TYR A 248 -11.79 17.20 2.74
CA TYR A 248 -12.76 18.08 3.41
C TYR A 248 -13.57 18.82 2.34
N LEU A 249 -14.63 19.52 2.73
CA LEU A 249 -15.40 20.36 1.82
C LEU A 249 -14.59 21.63 1.48
N SER A 250 -13.98 21.68 0.30
CA SER A 250 -13.03 22.74 -0.08
C SER A 250 -13.70 23.86 -0.88
N TYR A 251 -13.18 25.09 -0.77
CA TYR A 251 -13.59 26.21 -1.62
C TYR A 251 -13.23 26.00 -3.10
N GLU A 252 -12.27 25.13 -3.38
CA GLU A 252 -11.74 24.89 -4.73
C GLU A 252 -12.53 23.84 -5.50
N GLU A 253 -13.40 23.07 -4.84
CA GLU A 253 -14.21 22.06 -5.51
C GLU A 253 -15.55 22.64 -5.99
N GLU A 254 -16.15 22.01 -7.02
CA GLU A 254 -17.36 22.52 -7.67
C GLU A 254 -18.52 22.82 -6.70
N MET A 255 -18.71 21.95 -5.70
CA MET A 255 -19.73 22.15 -4.66
C MET A 255 -19.43 23.37 -3.80
N GLY A 256 -18.18 23.54 -3.35
CA GLY A 256 -17.75 24.68 -2.54
C GLY A 256 -17.90 26.00 -3.29
N ILE A 257 -17.52 26.04 -4.57
CA ILE A 257 -17.69 27.21 -5.44
C ILE A 257 -19.17 27.58 -5.56
N SER A 258 -20.03 26.59 -5.86
CA SER A 258 -21.47 26.80 -6.03
C SER A 258 -22.15 27.33 -4.76
N ILE A 259 -21.80 26.77 -3.60
CA ILE A 259 -22.31 27.21 -2.29
C ILE A 259 -21.86 28.64 -2.01
N THR A 260 -20.56 28.92 -2.17
CA THR A 260 -19.98 30.25 -1.88
C THR A 260 -20.63 31.32 -2.74
N PHE A 261 -20.79 31.06 -4.04
CA PHE A 261 -21.48 31.95 -4.96
C PHE A 261 -22.94 32.18 -4.55
N SER A 262 -23.67 31.11 -4.21
CA SER A 262 -25.07 31.21 -3.78
C SER A 262 -25.20 32.04 -2.49
N SER A 263 -24.38 31.77 -1.48
CA SER A 263 -24.33 32.50 -0.22
C SER A 263 -24.10 34.01 -0.41
N ILE A 264 -23.14 34.37 -1.27
CA ILE A 264 -22.82 35.78 -1.57
C ILE A 264 -23.96 36.44 -2.35
N LEU A 265 -24.52 35.77 -3.35
CA LEU A 265 -25.63 36.29 -4.16
C LEU A 265 -26.86 36.62 -3.29
N PHE A 266 -27.26 35.69 -2.42
CA PHE A 266 -28.40 35.88 -1.50
C PHE A 266 -28.15 36.94 -0.43
N PHE A 267 -26.91 37.15 -0.01
CA PHE A 267 -26.56 38.23 0.91
C PHE A 267 -26.75 39.63 0.27
N PHE A 268 -26.33 39.79 -0.99
CA PHE A 268 -26.40 41.08 -1.69
C PHE A 268 -27.76 41.43 -2.28
N LEU A 269 -28.73 40.51 -2.27
CA LEU A 269 -30.07 40.78 -2.77
C LEU A 269 -30.70 42.04 -2.11
N PRO A 270 -31.15 43.02 -2.91
CA PRO A 270 -31.69 44.29 -2.43
C PRO A 270 -33.06 44.06 -1.79
N ASN A 271 -33.24 44.63 -0.60
CA ASN A 271 -34.44 44.41 0.20
C ASN A 271 -35.10 45.75 0.56
N ASN A 272 -36.43 45.79 0.46
CA ASN A 272 -37.23 47.01 0.68
C ASN A 272 -37.18 47.48 2.15
N GLN A 273 -37.01 48.80 2.36
CA GLN A 273 -36.82 49.43 3.68
C GLN A 273 -38.06 49.41 4.61
N ASN A 274 -39.25 49.03 4.12
CA ASN A 274 -40.50 49.02 4.89
C ASN A 274 -40.77 47.70 5.67
N LEU A 275 -39.78 46.82 5.80
CA LEU A 275 -39.91 45.46 6.36
C LEU A 275 -39.25 45.33 7.73
N SER A 276 -39.56 44.24 8.46
CA SER A 276 -38.92 43.93 9.75
C SER A 276 -37.41 43.77 9.56
N TYR A 277 -36.66 44.81 9.94
CA TYR A 277 -35.21 44.92 9.78
C TYR A 277 -34.48 43.75 10.45
N ILE A 278 -34.96 43.31 11.62
CA ILE A 278 -34.37 42.21 12.39
C ILE A 278 -34.47 40.87 11.63
N LEU A 279 -35.66 40.51 11.13
CA LEU A 279 -35.86 39.27 10.37
C LEU A 279 -34.98 39.26 9.12
N LEU A 280 -34.95 40.37 8.39
CA LEU A 280 -34.19 40.49 7.15
C LEU A 280 -32.68 40.36 7.38
N PHE A 281 -32.16 41.07 8.39
CA PHE A 281 -30.76 41.00 8.75
C PHE A 281 -30.37 39.58 9.18
N SER A 282 -31.19 38.94 10.03
CA SER A 282 -30.94 37.56 10.44
C SER A 282 -30.94 36.58 9.27
N LEU A 283 -31.86 36.69 8.31
CA LEU A 283 -31.87 35.83 7.11
C LEU A 283 -30.64 36.05 6.23
N LYS A 284 -30.17 37.30 6.06
CA LYS A 284 -28.91 37.58 5.35
C LYS A 284 -27.72 36.90 6.03
N MET A 285 -27.68 36.93 7.36
CA MET A 285 -26.64 36.23 8.12
C MET A 285 -26.79 34.70 7.99
N CYS A 286 -28.02 34.16 7.89
CA CYS A 286 -28.25 32.73 7.62
C CYS A 286 -27.63 32.31 6.27
N PHE A 287 -27.73 33.13 5.23
CA PHE A 287 -27.08 32.85 3.94
C PHE A 287 -25.54 32.88 3.99
N LEU A 288 -24.95 33.59 4.95
CA LEU A 288 -23.50 33.60 5.18
C LEU A 288 -23.02 32.45 6.07
N CYS A 289 -23.88 31.84 6.88
CA CYS A 289 -23.52 30.74 7.78
C CYS A 289 -22.80 29.57 7.08
N PRO A 290 -23.21 29.11 5.89
CA PRO A 290 -22.51 28.04 5.16
C PRO A 290 -21.02 28.27 4.94
N LEU A 291 -20.54 29.52 4.87
CA LEU A 291 -19.12 29.82 4.68
C LEU A 291 -18.27 29.35 5.87
N LEU A 292 -18.85 29.23 7.07
CA LEU A 292 -18.17 28.70 8.25
C LEU A 292 -18.02 27.17 8.21
N PHE A 293 -18.78 26.50 7.35
CA PHE A 293 -18.76 25.04 7.16
C PHE A 293 -17.75 24.60 6.11
N ILE A 294 -17.32 25.50 5.21
CA ILE A 294 -16.39 25.22 4.11
C ILE A 294 -14.95 25.51 4.55
N GLY A 295 -14.04 24.64 4.16
CA GLY A 295 -12.60 24.76 4.40
C GLY A 295 -12.07 23.72 5.36
N GLN A 296 -10.80 23.87 5.72
CA GLN A 296 -10.12 22.93 6.61
C GLN A 296 -10.67 23.06 8.05
N PRO A 297 -11.06 21.96 8.70
CA PRO A 297 -11.57 22.00 10.06
C PRO A 297 -10.43 22.37 11.03
N ILE A 298 -10.49 23.61 11.52
CA ILE A 298 -9.63 24.10 12.60
C ILE A 298 -10.47 24.28 13.86
N LYS A 299 -9.83 24.30 15.03
CA LYS A 299 -10.50 24.42 16.34
C LYS A 299 -11.54 25.54 16.38
N LEU A 300 -11.19 26.73 15.88
CA LEU A 300 -12.11 27.88 15.87
C LEU A 300 -13.32 27.64 14.95
N SER A 301 -13.10 27.12 13.74
CA SER A 301 -14.18 26.85 12.78
C SER A 301 -15.17 25.81 13.33
N CYS A 302 -14.67 24.72 13.92
CA CYS A 302 -15.55 23.71 14.52
C CYS A 302 -16.45 24.29 15.64
N MET A 303 -15.90 25.18 16.47
CA MET A 303 -16.67 25.82 17.55
C MET A 303 -17.69 26.84 17.05
N THR A 304 -17.36 27.62 16.02
CA THR A 304 -18.20 28.73 15.55
C THR A 304 -19.29 28.29 14.56
N ARG A 305 -19.03 27.24 13.78
CA ARG A 305 -19.92 26.74 12.73
C ARG A 305 -21.35 26.49 13.23
N GLN A 306 -21.51 25.57 14.20
CA GLN A 306 -22.81 25.19 14.74
C GLN A 306 -23.45 26.29 15.61
N THR A 307 -22.63 27.06 16.33
CA THR A 307 -23.11 28.12 17.22
C THR A 307 -23.62 29.33 16.46
N VAL A 308 -22.91 29.78 15.42
CA VAL A 308 -23.36 30.89 14.56
C VAL A 308 -24.62 30.49 13.78
N PHE A 309 -24.64 29.27 13.23
CA PHE A 309 -25.82 28.72 12.57
C PHE A 309 -27.05 28.77 13.50
N SER A 310 -26.94 28.18 14.68
CA SER A 310 -28.07 28.05 15.60
C SER A 310 -28.53 29.40 16.18
N ILE A 311 -27.62 30.30 16.56
CA ILE A 311 -27.99 31.63 17.05
C ILE A 311 -28.71 32.42 15.96
N THR A 312 -28.20 32.41 14.73
CA THR A 312 -28.79 33.17 13.63
C THR A 312 -30.17 32.65 13.25
N PHE A 313 -30.34 31.33 13.20
CA PHE A 313 -31.65 30.70 12.97
C PHE A 313 -32.63 30.93 14.13
N SER A 314 -32.15 30.96 15.38
CA SER A 314 -33.00 31.32 16.52
C SER A 314 -33.53 32.74 16.40
N ILE A 315 -32.71 33.71 15.98
CA ILE A 315 -33.16 35.10 15.78
C ILE A 315 -34.22 35.19 14.66
N SER A 316 -34.02 34.47 13.56
CA SER A 316 -34.95 34.49 12.42
C SER A 316 -36.30 33.83 12.78
N LEU A 317 -36.28 32.65 13.40
CA LEU A 317 -37.49 31.96 13.87
C LEU A 317 -38.21 32.75 14.96
N SER A 318 -37.49 33.32 15.92
CA SER A 318 -38.09 34.16 16.97
C SER A 318 -38.73 35.42 16.38
N SER A 319 -38.15 35.98 15.32
CA SER A 319 -38.73 37.13 14.60
C SER A 319 -40.02 36.78 13.87
N ILE A 320 -40.10 35.57 13.30
CA ILE A 320 -41.33 35.05 12.68
C ILE A 320 -42.40 34.83 13.76
N LEU A 321 -42.04 34.17 14.87
CA LEU A 321 -42.91 33.96 16.01
C LEU A 321 -43.48 35.27 16.57
N ALA A 322 -42.60 36.24 16.81
CA ALA A 322 -42.98 37.56 17.30
C ALA A 322 -43.92 38.27 16.33
N LYS A 323 -43.68 38.14 15.03
CA LYS A 323 -44.53 38.72 13.97
C LYS A 323 -45.89 38.05 13.92
N THR A 324 -45.99 36.72 13.97
CA THR A 324 -47.28 36.00 13.95
C THR A 324 -48.09 36.29 15.20
N ILE A 325 -47.47 36.31 16.39
CA ILE A 325 -48.13 36.68 17.65
C ILE A 325 -48.66 38.12 17.57
N THR A 326 -47.87 39.06 17.04
CA THR A 326 -48.33 40.45 16.90
C THR A 326 -49.57 40.55 16.00
N VAL A 327 -49.61 39.79 14.91
CA VAL A 327 -50.80 39.70 14.02
C VAL A 327 -52.00 39.15 14.79
N VAL A 328 -51.85 38.03 15.50
CA VAL A 328 -52.95 37.42 16.28
C VAL A 328 -53.48 38.39 17.34
N ILE A 329 -52.61 39.08 18.08
CA ILE A 329 -53.01 40.07 19.10
C ILE A 329 -53.82 41.22 18.49
N VAL A 330 -53.38 41.76 17.36
CA VAL A 330 -54.07 42.88 16.67
C VAL A 330 -55.46 42.46 16.19
N PHE A 331 -55.64 41.20 15.77
CA PHE A 331 -56.94 40.69 15.31
C PHE A 331 -57.90 40.33 16.46
N HIS A 332 -57.41 39.79 17.58
CA HIS A 332 -58.25 39.40 18.71
C HIS A 332 -58.54 40.53 19.71
N ALA A 333 -57.85 41.67 19.63
CA ALA A 333 -58.09 42.79 20.54
C ALA A 333 -59.45 43.48 20.26
N THR A 334 -60.20 43.71 21.34
CA THR A 334 -61.57 44.28 21.37
C THR A 334 -61.65 45.78 21.05
N LYS A 335 -60.53 46.51 20.96
CA LYS A 335 -60.49 47.93 20.56
C LYS A 335 -59.39 48.21 19.51
N PRO A 336 -59.68 48.08 18.21
CA PRO A 336 -58.70 48.36 17.16
C PRO A 336 -58.38 49.87 17.07
N GLY A 337 -57.10 50.25 17.24
CA GLY A 337 -56.57 51.56 16.81
C GLY A 337 -55.98 52.52 17.86
N SER A 338 -55.77 52.12 19.12
CA SER A 338 -55.14 53.02 20.11
C SER A 338 -53.62 53.15 19.90
N LYS A 339 -53.05 54.36 20.12
CA LYS A 339 -51.58 54.59 20.08
C LYS A 339 -50.82 53.69 21.06
N LEU A 340 -51.46 53.33 22.18
CA LEU A 340 -50.93 52.40 23.18
C LEU A 340 -50.76 50.99 22.63
N MET A 341 -51.66 50.52 21.76
CA MET A 341 -51.64 49.18 21.17
C MET A 341 -50.49 48.98 20.18
N ASN A 342 -50.20 49.98 19.35
CA ASN A 342 -49.06 49.93 18.42
C ASN A 342 -47.72 49.91 19.18
N LEU A 343 -47.63 50.68 20.27
CA LEU A 343 -46.45 50.68 21.13
C LEU A 343 -46.29 49.34 21.87
N MET A 344 -47.41 48.77 22.35
CA MET A 344 -47.41 47.51 23.09
C MET A 344 -47.06 46.32 22.20
N GLY A 345 -47.57 46.25 20.96
CA GLY A 345 -47.21 45.23 19.98
C GLY A 345 -45.72 45.27 19.58
N SER A 346 -45.15 46.46 19.38
CA SER A 346 -43.73 46.61 19.05
C SER A 346 -42.81 46.18 20.21
N LYS A 347 -43.15 46.55 21.45
CA LYS A 347 -42.39 46.13 22.64
C LYS A 347 -42.46 44.62 22.89
N VAL A 348 -43.64 44.02 22.74
CA VAL A 348 -43.84 42.56 22.89
C VAL A 348 -43.04 41.79 21.84
N SER A 349 -43.07 42.23 20.58
CA SER A 349 -42.33 41.58 19.49
C SER A 349 -40.81 41.55 19.75
N VAL A 350 -40.23 42.70 20.12
CA VAL A 350 -38.79 42.79 20.46
C VAL A 350 -38.45 41.95 21.69
N SER A 351 -39.32 41.95 22.72
CA SER A 351 -39.11 41.14 23.93
C SER A 351 -39.07 39.64 23.64
N ILE A 352 -39.94 39.14 22.75
CA ILE A 352 -39.96 37.72 22.34
C ILE A 352 -38.65 37.37 21.63
N VAL A 353 -38.19 38.19 20.69
CA VAL A 353 -36.95 37.93 19.94
C VAL A 353 -35.75 37.86 20.88
N ILE A 354 -35.62 38.82 21.80
CA ILE A 354 -34.50 38.86 22.76
C ILE A 354 -34.54 37.65 23.68
N PHE A 355 -35.70 37.34 24.27
CA PHE A 355 -35.83 36.21 25.19
C PHE A 355 -35.52 34.87 24.52
N CYS A 356 -36.15 34.58 23.39
CA CYS A 356 -35.94 33.31 22.68
C CYS A 356 -34.50 33.17 22.16
N SER A 357 -33.87 34.25 21.70
CA SER A 357 -32.48 34.21 21.24
C SER A 357 -31.50 34.06 22.41
N PHE A 358 -31.79 34.68 23.55
CA PHE A 358 -30.97 34.55 24.76
C PHE A 358 -30.91 33.10 25.26
N VAL A 359 -32.05 32.39 25.26
CA VAL A 359 -32.09 30.96 25.61
C VAL A 359 -31.17 30.15 24.70
N GLN A 360 -31.18 30.39 23.39
CA GLN A 360 -30.27 29.71 22.45
C GLN A 360 -28.80 29.99 22.76
N VAL A 361 -28.45 31.25 23.05
CA VAL A 361 -27.08 31.64 23.41
C VAL A 361 -26.61 30.90 24.67
N VAL A 362 -27.47 30.79 25.69
CA VAL A 362 -27.15 30.05 26.92
C VAL A 362 -26.92 28.57 26.61
N ILE A 363 -27.78 27.93 25.82
CA ILE A 363 -27.61 26.52 25.42
C ILE A 363 -26.27 26.31 24.69
N CYS A 364 -25.95 27.18 23.72
CA CYS A 364 -24.67 27.13 23.00
C CYS A 364 -23.47 27.35 23.93
N ALA A 365 -23.56 28.30 24.86
CA ALA A 365 -22.48 28.59 25.81
C ALA A 365 -22.25 27.41 26.78
N CYS A 366 -23.32 26.78 27.28
CA CYS A 366 -23.23 25.58 28.10
C CYS A 366 -22.59 24.42 27.32
N TRP A 367 -23.00 24.20 26.07
CA TRP A 367 -22.43 23.14 25.24
C TRP A 367 -20.93 23.35 24.98
N LEU A 368 -20.53 24.56 24.57
CA LEU A 368 -19.11 24.91 24.37
C LEU A 368 -18.29 24.84 25.67
N GLY A 369 -18.89 25.15 26.83
CA GLY A 369 -18.21 25.10 28.12
C GLY A 369 -17.98 23.68 28.64
N ILE A 370 -18.90 22.75 28.38
CA ILE A 370 -18.82 21.36 28.88
C ILE A 370 -18.01 20.49 27.92
N SER A 371 -18.29 20.56 26.62
CA SER A 371 -17.68 19.67 25.60
C SER A 371 -17.70 20.36 24.24
N PRO A 372 -16.75 21.28 23.97
CA PRO A 372 -16.70 22.01 22.72
C PRO A 372 -16.35 21.10 21.53
N PRO A 373 -16.89 21.38 20.32
CA PRO A 373 -16.47 20.69 19.11
C PRO A 373 -14.99 20.86 18.80
N PHE A 374 -14.37 19.81 18.24
CA PHE A 374 -12.94 19.78 17.93
C PHE A 374 -12.67 19.07 16.59
N PRO A 375 -11.58 19.43 15.88
CA PRO A 375 -11.23 18.79 14.61
C PRO A 375 -10.76 17.35 14.85
N GLN A 376 -11.23 16.42 14.03
CA GLN A 376 -10.87 15.01 14.05
C GLN A 376 -10.53 14.53 12.64
N TYR A 377 -9.55 13.62 12.57
CA TYR A 377 -9.15 12.95 11.33
C TYR A 377 -9.61 11.49 11.39
N ASN A 378 -10.52 11.13 10.51
CA ASN A 378 -11.08 9.79 10.40
C ASN A 378 -10.38 9.03 9.27
N ILE A 379 -9.78 7.89 9.63
CA ILE A 379 -8.89 7.09 8.77
C ILE A 379 -9.59 5.79 8.32
N GLU A 380 -10.75 5.47 8.91
CA GLU A 380 -11.42 4.17 8.75
C GLU A 380 -12.57 4.21 7.74
N ASP A 381 -13.24 5.36 7.58
CA ASP A 381 -14.46 5.47 6.77
C ASP A 381 -14.21 5.42 5.24
N GLU A 382 -13.05 5.90 4.75
CA GLU A 382 -12.68 5.83 3.34
C GLU A 382 -11.29 5.21 3.14
N VAL A 383 -11.26 4.12 2.36
CA VAL A 383 -10.03 3.42 2.00
C VAL A 383 -9.11 4.35 1.20
N GLY A 384 -7.88 4.52 1.68
CA GLY A 384 -6.84 5.33 1.02
C GLY A 384 -6.95 6.84 1.19
N LYS A 385 -7.89 7.34 2.01
CA LYS A 385 -8.02 8.78 2.30
C LYS A 385 -8.14 9.04 3.80
N ILE A 386 -7.93 10.29 4.20
CA ILE A 386 -8.17 10.76 5.57
C ILE A 386 -9.29 11.80 5.50
N ILE A 387 -10.40 11.55 6.17
CA ILE A 387 -11.50 12.52 6.26
C ILE A 387 -11.19 13.48 7.40
N ALA A 388 -11.12 14.78 7.08
CA ALA A 388 -11.02 15.82 8.10
C ALA A 388 -12.43 16.36 8.39
N GLU A 389 -12.87 16.19 9.62
CA GLU A 389 -14.20 16.57 10.08
C GLU A 389 -14.16 17.24 11.47
N CYS A 390 -15.28 17.83 11.88
CA CYS A 390 -15.43 18.35 13.23
C CYS A 390 -16.24 17.34 14.05
N ASN A 391 -15.63 16.80 15.10
CA ASN A 391 -16.36 16.05 16.11
C ASN A 391 -17.12 17.04 16.99
N GLU A 392 -18.41 16.81 17.19
CA GLU A 392 -19.30 17.70 17.95
C GLU A 392 -19.05 17.64 19.48
N GLY A 393 -18.20 16.73 19.95
CA GLY A 393 -17.77 16.56 21.34
C GLY A 393 -18.85 15.92 22.22
N SER A 394 -20.02 16.54 22.30
CA SER A 394 -21.19 16.02 22.99
C SER A 394 -22.40 15.96 22.07
N LEU A 395 -22.80 14.73 21.74
CA LEU A 395 -24.03 14.46 20.98
C LEU A 395 -25.26 15.03 21.69
N ILE A 396 -25.31 14.96 23.02
CA ILE A 396 -26.41 15.51 23.81
C ILE A 396 -26.47 17.03 23.64
N GLY A 397 -25.32 17.71 23.75
CA GLY A 397 -25.26 19.17 23.56
C GLY A 397 -25.67 19.61 22.16
N PHE A 398 -25.20 18.90 21.14
CA PHE A 398 -25.60 19.12 19.75
C PHE A 398 -27.11 18.94 19.54
N TYR A 399 -27.70 17.85 20.04
CA TYR A 399 -29.15 17.63 19.94
C TYR A 399 -29.98 18.60 20.80
N CYS A 400 -29.46 19.10 21.92
CA CYS A 400 -30.13 20.16 22.68
C CYS A 400 -30.21 21.46 21.88
N VAL A 401 -29.14 21.84 21.17
CA VAL A 401 -29.12 23.01 20.28
C VAL A 401 -30.13 22.86 19.14
N LEU A 402 -30.11 21.74 18.42
CA LEU A 402 -31.07 21.49 17.33
C LEU A 402 -32.51 21.32 17.84
N GLY A 403 -32.67 20.67 18.99
CA GLY A 403 -33.97 20.43 19.63
C GLY A 403 -34.67 21.74 19.99
N TYR A 404 -33.95 22.73 20.53
CA TYR A 404 -34.53 24.04 20.80
C TYR A 404 -34.98 24.76 19.53
N LEU A 405 -34.16 24.73 18.46
CA LEU A 405 -34.58 25.26 17.15
C LEU A 405 -35.84 24.55 16.62
N GLY A 406 -35.92 23.23 16.79
CA GLY A 406 -37.09 22.43 16.45
C GLY A 406 -38.34 22.84 17.24
N VAL A 407 -38.22 23.07 18.56
CA VAL A 407 -39.31 23.58 19.40
C VAL A 407 -39.74 24.97 18.94
N LEU A 408 -38.80 25.88 18.74
CA LEU A 408 -39.07 27.24 18.29
C LEU A 408 -39.77 27.25 16.92
N ALA A 409 -39.33 26.40 15.99
CA ALA A 409 -39.95 26.22 14.68
C ALA A 409 -41.37 25.62 14.79
N SER A 410 -41.56 24.63 15.66
CA SER A 410 -42.86 23.98 15.88
C SER A 410 -43.89 24.95 16.46
N VAL A 411 -43.53 25.71 17.50
CA VAL A 411 -44.39 26.74 18.09
C VAL A 411 -44.72 27.82 17.06
N SER A 412 -43.71 28.27 16.30
CA SER A 412 -43.90 29.24 15.21
C SER A 412 -44.86 28.74 14.14
N PHE A 413 -44.75 27.46 13.74
CA PHE A 413 -45.64 26.83 12.79
C PHE A 413 -47.07 26.71 13.32
N ILE A 414 -47.26 26.28 14.57
CA ILE A 414 -48.59 26.16 15.20
C ILE A 414 -49.29 27.52 15.23
N ILE A 415 -48.60 28.58 15.69
CA ILE A 415 -49.19 29.92 15.75
C ILE A 415 -49.46 30.48 14.34
N ALA A 416 -48.55 30.27 13.39
CA ALA A 416 -48.77 30.67 12.00
C ALA A 416 -50.00 29.97 11.41
N PHE A 417 -50.15 28.67 11.63
CA PHE A 417 -51.27 27.87 11.16
C PHE A 417 -52.60 28.36 11.75
N LEU A 418 -52.65 28.67 13.04
CA LEU A 418 -53.84 29.26 13.67
C LEU A 418 -54.18 30.64 13.11
N ALA A 419 -53.16 31.42 12.72
CA ALA A 419 -53.34 32.74 12.14
C ALA A 419 -53.76 32.72 10.65
N ARG A 420 -53.72 31.56 9.96
CA ARG A 420 -53.88 31.48 8.50
C ARG A 420 -55.25 31.95 7.99
N ASP A 421 -56.28 31.78 8.81
CA ASP A 421 -57.68 32.06 8.49
C ASP A 421 -58.08 33.49 8.91
N LEU A 422 -57.15 34.25 9.52
CA LEU A 422 -57.39 35.65 9.86
C LEU A 422 -57.47 36.50 8.57
N PRO A 423 -58.49 37.38 8.44
CA PRO A 423 -58.65 38.26 7.28
C PRO A 423 -57.57 39.36 7.30
N ASP A 424 -56.36 39.00 6.89
CA ASP A 424 -55.25 39.93 6.74
C ASP A 424 -55.25 40.56 5.35
N THR A 425 -54.85 41.83 5.29
CA THR A 425 -54.94 42.74 4.14
C THR A 425 -54.29 42.17 2.87
N PHE A 426 -53.42 41.15 3.00
CA PHE A 426 -52.63 40.57 1.90
C PHE A 426 -52.40 39.05 1.99
N ASN A 427 -53.23 38.28 2.72
CA ASN A 427 -52.98 36.85 2.98
C ASN A 427 -51.59 36.55 3.59
N GLU A 428 -51.02 37.50 4.31
CA GLU A 428 -49.63 37.43 4.81
C GLU A 428 -49.43 36.25 5.76
N ALA A 429 -50.40 35.97 6.64
CA ALA A 429 -50.37 34.82 7.54
C ALA A 429 -50.33 33.47 6.81
N LYS A 430 -50.98 33.35 5.64
CA LYS A 430 -50.97 32.15 4.80
C LYS A 430 -49.58 31.87 4.22
N PHE A 431 -48.90 32.92 3.75
CA PHE A 431 -47.52 32.80 3.24
C PHE A 431 -46.51 32.49 4.35
N ILE A 432 -46.70 33.05 5.56
CA ILE A 432 -45.87 32.69 6.73
C ILE A 432 -46.09 31.22 7.13
N THR A 433 -47.33 30.74 7.10
CA THR A 433 -47.63 29.32 7.38
C THR A 433 -46.95 28.42 6.35
N PHE A 434 -47.03 28.78 5.07
CA PHE A 434 -46.38 28.03 4.00
C PHE A 434 -44.85 28.02 4.16
N SER A 435 -44.21 29.16 4.48
CA SER A 435 -42.76 29.18 4.72
C SER A 435 -42.35 28.31 5.90
N MET A 436 -43.11 28.36 7.00
CA MET A 436 -42.85 27.55 8.19
C MET A 436 -43.04 26.06 7.93
N LEU A 437 -44.02 25.66 7.10
CA LEU A 437 -44.21 24.28 6.67
C LEU A 437 -43.01 23.77 5.87
N VAL A 438 -42.57 24.53 4.85
CA VAL A 438 -41.41 24.18 4.03
C VAL A 438 -40.16 24.10 4.91
N PHE A 439 -39.94 25.07 5.80
CA PHE A 439 -38.85 25.06 6.77
C PHE A 439 -38.82 23.75 7.59
N CYS A 440 -39.95 23.38 8.20
CA CYS A 440 -40.03 22.15 8.99
C CYS A 440 -39.76 20.90 8.15
N SER A 441 -40.28 20.85 6.92
CA SER A 441 -40.08 19.71 6.01
C SER A 441 -38.61 19.50 5.63
N VAL A 442 -37.86 20.59 5.42
CA VAL A 442 -36.42 20.55 5.11
C VAL A 442 -35.64 19.95 6.28
N TRP A 443 -35.92 20.41 7.51
CA TRP A 443 -35.21 19.93 8.70
C TRP A 443 -35.59 18.50 9.10
N VAL A 444 -36.84 18.08 8.89
CA VAL A 444 -37.24 16.68 9.06
C VAL A 444 -36.53 15.78 8.04
N SER A 445 -36.39 16.24 6.79
CA SER A 445 -35.69 15.51 5.73
C SER A 445 -34.18 15.47 5.90
N PHE A 446 -33.61 16.46 6.60
CA PHE A 446 -32.19 16.50 6.93
C PHE A 446 -31.77 15.34 7.85
N ILE A 447 -32.62 14.91 8.78
CA ILE A 447 -32.31 13.82 9.73
C ILE A 447 -31.88 12.52 9.01
N PRO A 448 -32.66 11.94 8.09
CA PRO A 448 -32.22 10.75 7.36
C PRO A 448 -31.05 11.02 6.41
N ALA A 449 -30.93 12.23 5.84
CA ALA A 449 -29.79 12.60 5.00
C ALA A 449 -28.47 12.63 5.81
N TYR A 450 -28.51 13.17 7.02
CA TYR A 450 -27.38 13.20 7.96
C TYR A 450 -26.94 11.78 8.34
N MET A 451 -27.88 10.87 8.60
CA MET A 451 -27.58 9.49 9.00
C MET A 451 -27.03 8.61 7.86
N SER A 452 -27.30 8.98 6.60
CA SER A 452 -26.92 8.21 5.40
C SER A 452 -25.65 8.73 4.73
N ALA A 453 -25.34 10.03 4.88
CA ALA A 453 -24.14 10.63 4.34
C ALA A 453 -22.91 10.31 5.19
N LYS A 454 -21.73 10.36 4.57
CA LYS A 454 -20.43 10.19 5.24
C LYS A 454 -19.46 11.31 4.87
N GLY A 455 -18.55 11.63 5.80
CA GLY A 455 -17.50 12.64 5.62
C GLY A 455 -18.02 13.98 5.12
N LYS A 456 -17.41 14.53 4.06
CA LYS A 456 -17.75 15.86 3.53
C LYS A 456 -19.20 16.03 3.07
N TYR A 457 -19.89 14.93 2.74
CA TYR A 457 -21.29 14.98 2.29
C TYR A 457 -22.29 15.25 3.43
N VAL A 458 -21.93 14.92 4.68
CA VAL A 458 -22.73 15.28 5.86
C VAL A 458 -22.81 16.80 6.00
N VAL A 459 -21.65 17.47 5.89
CA VAL A 459 -21.53 18.93 5.93
C VAL A 459 -22.28 19.57 4.76
N ALA A 460 -22.18 18.99 3.56
CA ALA A 460 -22.91 19.48 2.39
C ALA A 460 -24.44 19.39 2.59
N ALA A 461 -24.96 18.27 3.12
CA ALA A 461 -26.38 18.11 3.39
C ALA A 461 -26.91 19.17 4.38
N GLU A 462 -26.12 19.50 5.39
CA GLU A 462 -26.45 20.55 6.36
C GLU A 462 -26.49 21.94 5.71
N ILE A 463 -25.50 22.27 4.89
CA ILE A 463 -25.47 23.52 4.11
C ILE A 463 -26.71 23.64 3.21
N PHE A 464 -27.07 22.57 2.50
CA PHE A 464 -28.26 22.57 1.65
C PHE A 464 -29.54 22.80 2.46
N ALA A 465 -29.66 22.18 3.64
CA ALA A 465 -30.79 22.43 4.54
C ALA A 465 -30.84 23.89 5.01
N ILE A 466 -29.70 24.48 5.35
CA ILE A 466 -29.57 25.90 5.75
C ILE A 466 -30.00 26.83 4.61
N LEU A 467 -29.48 26.63 3.40
CA LEU A 467 -29.79 27.47 2.25
C LEU A 467 -31.26 27.33 1.83
N ALA A 468 -31.78 26.11 1.73
CA ALA A 468 -33.15 25.85 1.33
C ALA A 468 -34.16 26.43 2.32
N SER A 469 -33.92 26.25 3.62
CA SER A 469 -34.79 26.80 4.67
C SER A 469 -34.75 28.34 4.71
N SER A 470 -33.56 28.95 4.55
CA SER A 470 -33.42 30.41 4.47
C SER A 470 -34.12 30.98 3.23
N LEU A 471 -33.99 30.30 2.09
CA LEU A 471 -34.66 30.67 0.84
C LEU A 471 -36.17 30.53 0.94
N ALA A 472 -36.70 29.50 1.61
CA ALA A 472 -38.12 29.34 1.85
C ALA A 472 -38.69 30.48 2.72
N LEU A 473 -37.99 30.85 3.80
CA LEU A 473 -38.39 31.95 4.68
C LEU A 473 -38.33 33.30 3.95
N LEU A 474 -37.24 33.58 3.22
CA LEU A 474 -37.11 34.83 2.46
C LEU A 474 -38.12 34.89 1.30
N GLY A 475 -38.20 33.82 0.51
CA GLY A 475 -39.04 33.74 -0.68
C GLY A 475 -40.51 33.94 -0.35
N CYS A 476 -41.09 33.09 0.50
CA CYS A 476 -42.53 33.14 0.71
C CYS A 476 -42.97 34.37 1.51
N ILE A 477 -42.14 34.93 2.41
CA ILE A 477 -42.52 36.11 3.20
C ILE A 477 -42.37 37.41 2.39
N PHE A 478 -41.34 37.51 1.53
CA PHE A 478 -40.99 38.77 0.88
C PHE A 478 -41.41 38.85 -0.60
N ILE A 479 -41.45 37.75 -1.35
CA ILE A 479 -41.88 37.75 -2.76
C ILE A 479 -43.30 38.31 -2.93
N PRO A 480 -44.32 37.90 -2.14
CA PRO A 480 -45.67 38.46 -2.27
C PRO A 480 -45.70 39.98 -2.07
N LYS A 481 -44.88 40.49 -1.14
CA LYS A 481 -44.78 41.92 -0.85
C LYS A 481 -44.10 42.68 -1.99
N CYS A 482 -43.02 42.14 -2.54
CA CYS A 482 -42.35 42.72 -3.71
C CYS A 482 -43.25 42.69 -4.95
N TYR A 483 -44.01 41.61 -5.16
CA TYR A 483 -44.96 41.49 -6.26
C TYR A 483 -46.05 42.56 -6.19
N ILE A 484 -46.65 42.77 -5.02
CA ILE A 484 -47.69 43.81 -4.85
C ILE A 484 -47.10 45.21 -5.09
N ILE A 485 -45.91 45.51 -4.55
CA ILE A 485 -45.27 46.82 -4.72
C ILE A 485 -44.93 47.11 -6.19
N LEU A 486 -44.42 46.14 -6.93
CA LEU A 486 -43.96 46.32 -8.31
C LEU A 486 -45.09 46.22 -9.35
N VAL A 487 -46.03 45.29 -9.15
CA VAL A 487 -47.02 44.91 -10.17
C VAL A 487 -48.40 45.50 -9.88
N LYS A 488 -48.72 45.83 -8.62
CA LYS A 488 -50.03 46.39 -8.21
C LYS A 488 -49.89 47.65 -7.34
N PRO A 489 -49.32 48.75 -7.87
CA PRO A 489 -49.14 49.98 -7.11
C PRO A 489 -50.46 50.59 -6.61
N GLU A 490 -51.61 50.34 -7.27
CA GLU A 490 -52.93 50.82 -6.83
C GLU A 490 -53.33 50.31 -5.42
N CYS A 491 -52.84 49.13 -5.01
CA CYS A 491 -53.12 48.56 -3.68
C CYS A 491 -52.34 49.24 -2.54
N ASN A 492 -51.38 50.12 -2.88
CA ASN A 492 -50.50 50.81 -1.93
C ASN A 492 -50.99 52.24 -1.59
N THR A 493 -52.15 52.64 -2.10
CA THR A 493 -52.75 53.97 -1.90
C THR A 493 -53.50 54.06 -0.57
N ARG A 494 -53.35 55.17 0.18
CA ARG A 494 -54.00 55.37 1.50
C ARG A 494 -55.51 55.17 1.49
N ASP A 495 -56.18 55.44 0.37
CA ASP A 495 -57.63 55.31 0.24
C ASP A 495 -58.07 53.85 0.07
N PHE A 496 -57.30 53.02 -0.63
CA PHE A 496 -57.58 51.58 -0.76
C PHE A 496 -57.47 50.84 0.59
N LEU A 497 -56.50 51.24 1.43
CA LEU A 497 -56.32 50.71 2.79
C LEU A 497 -57.42 51.13 3.77
N LYS A 498 -58.00 52.33 3.62
CA LYS A 498 -59.13 52.79 4.44
C LYS A 498 -60.42 52.04 4.10
N THR A 499 -60.70 51.83 2.81
CA THR A 499 -61.90 51.12 2.33
C THR A 499 -61.90 49.65 2.75
N ASN A 500 -60.74 48.97 2.71
CA ASN A 500 -60.63 47.59 3.19
C ASN A 500 -60.72 47.44 4.71
N ARG A 501 -60.17 48.39 5.50
CA ARG A 501 -60.35 48.38 6.97
C ARG A 501 -61.81 48.53 7.39
N GLN A 502 -62.57 49.39 6.70
CA GLN A 502 -64.01 49.53 6.95
C GLN A 502 -64.76 48.23 6.62
N LYS A 503 -64.42 47.54 5.52
CA LYS A 503 -64.98 46.22 5.17
C LYS A 503 -64.73 45.15 6.24
N ILE A 504 -63.52 45.10 6.81
CA ILE A 504 -63.14 44.12 7.85
C ILE A 504 -63.85 44.42 9.18
N GLN A 505 -64.05 45.71 9.53
CA GLN A 505 -64.84 46.09 10.71
C GLN A 505 -66.32 45.75 10.55
N VAL A 506 -66.90 45.91 9.34
CA VAL A 506 -68.29 45.56 9.05
C VAL A 506 -68.53 44.04 9.14
N LEU A 507 -67.60 43.22 8.63
CA LEU A 507 -67.71 41.75 8.74
C LEU A 507 -67.65 41.25 10.19
N LYS A 508 -66.86 41.88 11.06
CA LYS A 508 -66.85 41.57 12.51
C LYS A 508 -68.13 41.97 13.26
N LEU A 509 -68.90 42.91 12.71
CA LEU A 509 -70.16 43.38 13.29
C LEU A 509 -71.37 42.61 12.73
N SER A 510 -71.22 41.87 11.63
CA SER A 510 -72.28 41.02 11.07
C SER A 510 -72.31 39.59 11.63
N ASP A 511 -71.24 39.18 12.34
CA ASP A 511 -71.11 37.86 12.99
C ASP A 511 -71.42 37.89 14.51
N VAL A 512 -72.01 38.98 15.02
CA VAL A 512 -72.58 39.11 16.38
C VAL A 512 -74.08 39.37 16.23
#